data_AF-A0A8H7S4C8-F1
#
_entry.id   AF-A0A8H7S4C8-F1
#
_cell.length_a   1.000
_cell.length_b   1.000
_cell.length_c   1.000
_cell.angle_alpha   90.00
_cell.angle_beta   90.00
_cell.angle_gamma   90.00
#
_symmetry.space_group_name_H-M   'P 1'
#
loop_
_entity.id
_entity.type
_entity.pdbx_description
1 polymer ?
#
loop_
_entity_poly.entity_id
_entity_poly.type
_entity_poly.pdbx_seq_one_letter_code
_entity_poly.pdbx_strand_id
1 'polypeptide(L)' 'MMLYKIVVLGDGGVGKTALTIQTYDPTIEDSYRKQVVIDEQPCVLEVLDTAGQ' A
#
# COMPACT_ATOMS: atom_id res chain seq x y z
N MET A 1 11.03 -13.15 7.56
CA MET A 1 10.20 -12.36 6.63
C MET A 1 9.98 -11.00 7.27
N MET A 2 10.51 -9.93 6.67
CA MET A 2 10.38 -8.58 7.23
C MET A 2 9.02 -7.97 6.89
N LEU A 3 8.47 -7.16 7.81
CA LEU A 3 7.24 -6.41 7.61
C LEU A 3 7.57 -4.92 7.50
N TYR A 4 7.15 -4.30 6.39
CA TYR A 4 7.25 -2.87 6.18
C TYR A 4 5.87 -2.23 6.24
N LYS A 5 5.68 -1.29 7.15
CA LYS A 5 4.47 -0.46 7.24
C LYS A 5 4.69 0.83 6.46
N ILE A 6 3.85 1.05 5.46
CA ILE A 6 3.92 2.17 4.53
C ILE A 6 2.64 2.95 4.66
N VAL A 7 2.74 4.28 4.75
CA VAL A 7 1.58 5.18 4.76
C VAL A 7 1.70 6.11 3.56
N VAL A 8 0.66 6.16 2.73
CA VAL A 8 0.60 7.08 1.59
C VAL A 8 -0.16 8.33 1.99
N LEU A 9 0.50 9.49 1.93
CA LEU A 9 -0.04 10.79 2.31
C LEU A 9 -0.01 11.76 1.12
N GLY A 10 -0.89 12.76 1.18
CA GLY A 10 -1.01 13.81 0.16
C GLY A 10 -2.44 14.32 0.03
N ASP A 11 -2.62 15.43 -0.67
CA ASP A 11 -3.90 16.13 -0.77
C ASP A 11 -5.00 15.32 -1.49
N GLY A 12 -6.25 15.78 -1.39
CA GLY A 12 -7.37 15.24 -2.16
C GLY A 12 -7.09 15.21 -3.67
N GLY A 13 -7.44 14.11 -4.35
CA GLY A 13 -7.40 14.04 -5.82
C GLY A 13 -6.02 13.80 -6.46
N VAL A 14 -4.92 13.75 -5.69
CA VAL A 14 -3.56 13.54 -6.25
C VAL A 14 -3.28 12.10 -6.72
N GLY A 15 -4.24 11.18 -6.55
CA GLY A 15 -4.13 9.81 -7.06
C GLY A 15 -3.47 8.81 -6.11
N LYS A 16 -3.42 9.06 -4.79
CA LYS A 16 -2.89 8.11 -3.77
C LYS A 16 -3.54 6.73 -3.90
N THR A 17 -4.87 6.72 -3.91
CA THR A 17 -5.68 5.51 -4.09
C THR A 17 -5.40 4.86 -5.44
N ALA A 18 -5.25 5.62 -6.53
CA ALA A 18 -4.90 5.06 -7.84
C ALA A 18 -3.50 4.39 -7.85
N LEU A 19 -2.53 4.98 -7.14
CA LEU A 19 -1.19 4.44 -7.00
C LEU A 19 -1.19 3.15 -6.15
N THR A 20 -2.00 3.09 -5.10
CA THR A 20 -2.19 1.89 -4.27
C THR A 20 -3.02 0.81 -4.98
N ILE A 21 -3.99 1.20 -5.81
CA ILE A 21 -4.97 0.31 -6.47
C ILE A 21 -4.43 -0.45 -7.67
N GLN A 22 -3.36 -0.01 -8.34
CA GLN A 22 -2.73 -0.82 -9.42
C GLN A 22 -2.31 -2.23 -8.96
N THR A 23 -2.30 -2.47 -7.65
CA THR A 23 -1.97 -3.73 -7.01
C THR A 23 -3.12 -4.40 -6.23
N TYR A 24 -4.34 -3.87 -6.30
CA TYR A 24 -5.42 -4.16 -5.35
C TYR A 24 -6.41 -5.24 -5.83
N ASP A 25 -6.82 -6.11 -4.90
CA ASP A 25 -7.97 -7.02 -5.02
C ASP A 25 -9.17 -6.32 -4.34
N PRO A 26 -10.34 -6.13 -5.00
CA PRO A 26 -11.41 -5.21 -4.60
C PRO A 26 -12.10 -5.41 -3.23
N THR A 27 -11.60 -6.26 -2.35
CA THR A 27 -12.37 -6.82 -1.22
C THR A 27 -12.04 -6.31 0.19
N ILE A 28 -11.06 -5.41 0.44
CA ILE A 28 -10.62 -5.10 1.84
C ILE A 28 -10.36 -3.61 2.14
N GLU A 29 -11.13 -3.06 3.10
CA GLU A 29 -10.96 -1.73 3.73
C GLU A 29 -9.50 -1.35 4.09
N ASP A 30 -9.14 -0.10 3.74
CA ASP A 30 -8.03 0.79 4.17
C ASP A 30 -6.58 0.28 4.21
N SER A 31 -6.32 -1.03 4.23
CA SER A 31 -4.96 -1.58 4.30
C SER A 31 -4.70 -2.69 3.29
N TYR A 32 -3.69 -2.49 2.45
CA TYR A 32 -3.26 -3.45 1.45
C TYR A 32 -2.01 -4.19 1.92
N ARG A 33 -2.04 -5.54 1.89
CA ARG A 33 -0.88 -6.37 2.21
C ARG A 33 -0.40 -7.16 1.01
N LYS A 34 0.91 -7.11 0.73
CA LYS A 34 1.52 -7.86 -0.38
C LYS A 34 2.83 -8.51 0.04
N GLN A 35 2.99 -9.78 -0.33
CA GLN A 35 4.28 -10.46 -0.28
C GLN A 35 5.10 -10.09 -1.51
N VAL A 36 6.33 -9.63 -1.30
CA VAL A 36 7.26 -9.20 -2.35
C VAL A 36 8.67 -9.69 -2.02
N VAL A 37 9.53 -9.74 -3.02
CA VAL A 37 10.97 -9.95 -2.84
C VAL A 37 11.66 -8.63 -3.13
N ILE A 38 12.37 -8.09 -2.14
CA ILE A 38 13.18 -6.86 -2.26
C ILE A 38 14.61 -7.26 -1.92
N ASP A 39 15.55 -6.96 -2.81
CA ASP A 39 16.97 -7.31 -2.66
C ASP A 39 17.17 -8.80 -2.30
N GLU A 40 16.48 -9.68 -3.03
CA GLU A 40 16.47 -11.14 -2.83
C GLU A 40 15.88 -11.63 -1.49
N GLN A 41 15.30 -10.74 -0.68
CA GLN A 41 14.70 -11.09 0.61
C GLN A 41 13.16 -11.07 0.57
N PRO A 42 12.49 -12.13 1.04
CA PRO A 42 11.03 -12.17 1.14
C PRO A 42 10.54 -11.23 2.25
N CYS A 43 9.63 -10.33 1.86
CA CYS A 43 9.11 -9.25 2.68
C CYS A 43 7.58 -9.13 2.52
N VAL A 44 6.93 -8.57 3.54
CA VAL A 44 5.51 -8.18 3.50
C VAL A 44 5.45 -6.66 3.53
N LEU A 45 4.77 -6.07 2.56
CA LEU A 45 4.40 -4.67 2.59
C LEU A 45 2.98 -4.55 3.13
N GLU A 46 2.76 -3.67 4.10
CA GLU A 46 1.45 -3.26 4.61
C GLU A 46 1.29 -1.78 4.30
N VAL A 47 0.46 -1.45 3.31
CA VAL A 47 0.22 -0.09 2.82
C VAL A 47 -1.11 0.40 3.35
N LEU A 48 -1.08 1.49 4.11
CA LEU A 48 -2.26 2.23 4.54
C LEU A 48 -2.51 3.36 3.54
N ASP A 49 -3.64 3.29 2.83
CA ASP A 49 -4.14 4.42 2.03
C ASP A 49 -4.91 5.37 2.94
N THR A 50 -4.67 6.66 2.80
CA THR A 50 -5.32 7.68 3.63
C THR A 50 -6.18 8.59 2.76
N ALA A 51 -7.33 9.03 3.28
CA ALA A 51 -8.06 10.13 2.68
C ALA A 51 -7.14 11.36 2.64
N GLY A 52 -7.09 12.05 1.50
CA GLY A 52 -6.37 13.32 1.44
C GLY A 52 -7.02 14.34 2.36
N GLN A 53 -6.21 15.27 2.91
CA GLN A 53 -6.76 16.49 3.48
C GLN A 53 -7.32 17.40 2.37
#